data_AF-A0A915C987-F1
#
_entry.id   AF-A0A915C987-F1
#
_cell.length_a   1.000
_cell.length_b   1.000
_cell.length_c   1.000
_cell.angle_alpha   90.00
_cell.angle_beta   90.00
_cell.angle_gamma   90.00
#
_symmetry.space_group_name_H-M   'P 1'
#
loop_
_entity.id
_entity.type
_entity.pdbx_description
1 polymer ?
#
loop_
_entity_poly.entity_id
_entity_poly.type
_entity_poly.pdbx_seq_one_letter_code
_entity_poly.pdbx_strand_id
1 'polypeptide(L)'
;MAIHRSLQKKFRMISELSSLIESVPYDVISVVSEGGSSPCFLLLHFVSEAIKRNARAVLLTTMRSERAYRIIASKAMVRLNTNVRFVSLNEFLTDELVADDTLLLNRLREAILREVGDEDDEAFMLFDNLSLLSDVLKNASSVIPFLRQLQISVRAKGIHPKLILTLQSMCDVSTVIMHKSDFVLKIKLIGSGFAKDVTGQLTTIAQADREVASITIMHYHLGDRSVHVFSPGLVIPNL
;
A
#
# COMPACT_ATOMS: atom_id res chain seq x y z
N MET A 1 23.55 -16.92 -28.21
CA MET A 1 22.24 -16.24 -28.08
C MET A 1 21.47 -16.53 -26.78
N ALA A 2 22.09 -17.06 -25.71
CA ALA A 2 21.38 -17.41 -24.46
C ALA A 2 21.48 -16.34 -23.35
N ILE A 3 22.39 -15.37 -23.46
CA ILE A 3 22.69 -14.39 -22.40
C ILE A 3 21.71 -13.21 -22.41
N HIS A 4 21.00 -12.97 -23.52
CA HIS A 4 20.00 -11.89 -23.61
C HIS A 4 18.63 -12.24 -23.02
N ARG A 5 18.31 -13.52 -22.81
CA ARG A 5 17.05 -13.95 -22.17
C ARG A 5 17.09 -13.88 -20.64
N SER A 6 18.27 -13.89 -20.01
CA SER A 6 18.37 -13.79 -18.53
C SER A 6 18.19 -12.35 -18.01
N LEU A 7 18.48 -11.35 -18.85
CA LEU A 7 18.26 -9.93 -18.52
C LEU A 7 16.81 -9.48 -18.73
N GLN A 8 16.00 -10.22 -19.51
CA GLN A 8 14.55 -9.99 -19.66
C GLN A 8 13.72 -10.58 -18.50
N LYS A 9 14.32 -11.31 -17.56
CA LYS A 9 13.73 -11.59 -16.23
C LYS A 9 13.84 -10.40 -15.27
N LYS A 10 14.15 -9.19 -15.77
CA LYS A 10 14.15 -7.95 -14.98
C LYS A 10 12.71 -7.54 -14.66
N PHE A 11 12.36 -7.60 -13.37
CA PHE A 11 11.25 -6.88 -12.72
C PHE A 11 9.81 -7.18 -13.18
N ARG A 12 9.43 -8.46 -13.41
CA ARG A 12 8.03 -8.81 -13.72
C ARG A 12 7.01 -8.37 -12.65
N MET A 13 7.37 -8.40 -11.36
CA MET A 13 6.49 -7.97 -10.26
C MET A 13 5.97 -6.55 -10.45
N ILE A 14 6.86 -5.62 -10.84
CA ILE A 14 6.52 -4.20 -10.90
C ILE A 14 5.84 -3.90 -12.23
N SER A 15 6.29 -4.48 -13.35
CA SER A 15 5.75 -4.17 -14.68
C SER A 15 4.29 -4.61 -14.87
N GLU A 16 3.90 -5.77 -14.34
CA GLU A 16 2.53 -6.28 -14.51
C GLU A 16 1.53 -5.47 -13.67
N LEU A 17 1.88 -5.14 -12.42
CA LEU A 17 1.05 -4.28 -11.56
C LEU A 17 1.01 -2.82 -12.06
N SER A 18 2.13 -2.30 -12.56
CA SER A 18 2.22 -0.97 -13.18
C SER A 18 1.20 -0.84 -14.31
N SER A 19 1.15 -1.80 -15.24
CA SER A 19 0.20 -1.75 -16.37
C SER A 19 -1.28 -1.71 -15.94
N LEU A 20 -1.59 -2.25 -14.76
CA LEU A 20 -2.94 -2.29 -14.20
C LEU A 20 -3.29 -0.98 -13.46
N ILE A 21 -2.31 -0.33 -12.82
CA ILE A 21 -2.51 0.81 -11.91
C ILE A 21 -2.18 2.16 -12.60
N GLU A 22 -1.18 2.22 -13.48
CA GLU A 22 -0.68 3.46 -14.10
C GLU A 22 -1.64 4.10 -15.12
N SER A 23 -2.77 3.46 -15.42
CA SER A 23 -3.73 4.00 -16.40
C SER A 23 -4.53 5.20 -15.89
N VAL A 24 -4.53 5.49 -14.58
CA VAL A 24 -5.35 6.54 -13.99
C VAL A 24 -4.61 7.30 -12.88
N PRO A 25 -4.65 8.64 -12.86
CA PRO A 25 -4.08 9.42 -11.75
C PRO A 25 -4.84 9.13 -10.45
N TYR A 26 -4.10 8.97 -9.36
CA TYR A 26 -4.65 8.66 -8.04
C TYR A 26 -3.94 9.49 -6.97
N ASP A 27 -4.64 10.03 -5.98
CA ASP A 27 -4.04 10.63 -4.79
C ASP A 27 -4.22 9.73 -3.56
N VAL A 28 -5.27 8.91 -3.55
CA VAL A 28 -5.59 7.97 -2.46
C VAL A 28 -5.93 6.60 -3.03
N ILE A 29 -5.19 5.59 -2.58
CA ILE A 29 -5.44 4.18 -2.88
C ILE A 29 -5.79 3.45 -1.59
N SER A 30 -6.88 2.72 -1.60
CA SER A 30 -7.18 1.71 -0.57
C SER A 30 -6.75 0.33 -1.04
N VAL A 31 -5.94 -0.36 -0.23
CA VAL A 31 -5.57 -1.77 -0.42
C VAL A 31 -6.35 -2.61 0.59
N VAL A 32 -7.39 -3.30 0.15
CA VAL A 32 -8.21 -4.16 1.01
C VAL A 32 -7.69 -5.59 0.93
N SER A 33 -7.43 -6.19 2.08
CA SER A 33 -6.87 -7.53 2.17
C SER A 33 -7.79 -8.45 2.96
N GLU A 34 -8.45 -9.36 2.24
CA GLU A 34 -9.43 -10.29 2.80
C GLU A 34 -8.82 -11.69 3.03
N GLY A 35 -9.36 -12.42 4.00
CA GLY A 35 -9.07 -13.84 4.20
C GLY A 35 -7.60 -14.16 4.54
N GLY A 36 -6.90 -13.26 5.22
CA GLY A 36 -5.48 -13.45 5.58
C GLY A 36 -4.49 -13.31 4.42
N SER A 37 -4.95 -12.80 3.26
CA SER A 37 -4.05 -12.45 2.16
C SER A 37 -2.98 -11.46 2.61
N SER A 38 -1.80 -11.48 2.00
CA SER A 38 -0.74 -10.53 2.34
C SER A 38 -0.72 -9.35 1.36
N PRO A 39 -0.95 -8.10 1.81
CA PRO A 39 -0.87 -6.92 0.94
C PRO A 39 0.57 -6.44 0.70
N CYS A 40 1.56 -7.13 1.28
CA CYS A 40 2.95 -6.68 1.30
C CYS A 40 3.54 -6.49 -0.11
N PHE A 41 3.18 -7.35 -1.07
CA PHE A 41 3.68 -7.22 -2.45
C PHE A 41 3.16 -5.95 -3.15
N LEU A 42 1.93 -5.52 -2.85
CA LEU A 42 1.36 -4.27 -3.36
C LEU A 42 2.05 -3.06 -2.72
N LEU A 43 2.29 -3.10 -1.41
CA LEU A 43 3.04 -2.03 -0.73
C LEU A 43 4.47 -1.90 -1.30
N LEU A 44 5.16 -3.01 -1.55
CA LEU A 44 6.49 -2.99 -2.17
C LEU A 44 6.46 -2.48 -3.61
N HIS A 45 5.37 -2.74 -4.36
CA HIS A 45 5.16 -2.15 -5.66
C HIS A 45 5.14 -0.61 -5.57
N PHE A 46 4.32 -0.04 -4.68
CA PHE A 46 4.25 1.42 -4.48
C PHE A 46 5.55 2.03 -3.93
N VAL A 47 6.27 1.33 -3.04
CA VAL A 47 7.61 1.76 -2.60
C VAL A 47 8.57 1.79 -3.79
N SER A 48 8.55 0.76 -4.64
CA SER A 48 9.38 0.76 -5.84
C SER A 48 8.99 1.85 -6.83
N GLU A 49 7.71 2.17 -6.93
CA GLU A 49 7.21 3.26 -7.77
C GLU A 49 7.70 4.62 -7.27
N ALA A 50 7.59 4.90 -5.97
CA ALA A 50 8.14 6.10 -5.36
C ALA A 50 9.64 6.25 -5.65
N ILE A 51 10.43 5.17 -5.49
CA ILE A 51 11.86 5.18 -5.80
C ILE A 51 12.11 5.51 -7.28
N LYS A 52 11.34 4.93 -8.21
CA LYS A 52 11.49 5.20 -9.66
C LYS A 52 11.18 6.66 -10.01
N ARG A 53 10.21 7.25 -9.31
CA ARG A 53 9.81 8.66 -9.46
C ARG A 53 10.74 9.62 -8.72
N ASN A 54 11.76 9.10 -8.03
CA ASN A 54 12.60 9.87 -7.11
C ASN A 54 11.79 10.63 -6.04
N ALA A 55 10.64 10.07 -5.63
CA ALA A 55 9.76 10.61 -4.62
C ALA A 55 10.14 10.08 -3.23
N ARG A 56 9.73 10.82 -2.19
CA ARG A 56 9.82 10.35 -0.80
C ARG A 56 8.79 9.24 -0.55
N ALA A 57 9.17 8.18 0.14
CA ALA A 57 8.25 7.15 0.61
C ALA A 57 8.35 7.02 2.13
N VAL A 58 7.28 7.32 2.85
CA VAL A 58 7.17 7.15 4.31
C VAL A 58 6.24 5.98 4.56
N LEU A 59 6.81 4.87 5.05
CA LEU A 59 6.07 3.66 5.40
C LEU A 59 5.73 3.69 6.89
N LEU A 60 4.46 3.84 7.20
CA LEU A 60 3.94 3.61 8.55
C LEU A 60 3.82 2.11 8.79
N THR A 61 4.58 1.64 9.77
CA THR A 61 4.65 0.24 10.14
C THR A 61 3.90 -0.03 11.43
N THR A 62 2.93 -0.93 11.36
CA THR A 62 2.11 -1.38 12.47
C THR A 62 2.32 -2.88 12.74
N MET A 63 2.54 -3.67 11.68
CA MET A 63 2.63 -5.13 11.79
C MET A 63 4.06 -5.67 11.72
N ARG A 64 4.94 -4.98 11.00
CA ARG A 64 6.30 -5.45 10.71
C ARG A 64 7.32 -4.40 11.06
N SER A 65 8.44 -4.80 11.65
CA SER A 65 9.54 -3.88 11.87
C SER A 65 10.16 -3.40 10.55
N GLU A 66 10.84 -2.26 10.58
CA GLU A 66 11.67 -1.77 9.48
C GLU A 66 12.62 -2.88 8.97
N ARG A 67 13.27 -3.61 9.88
CA ARG A 67 14.18 -4.71 9.53
C ARG A 67 13.48 -5.78 8.70
N ALA A 68 12.25 -6.16 9.05
CA ALA A 68 11.48 -7.12 8.29
C ALA A 68 11.18 -6.58 6.88
N TYR A 69 10.78 -5.31 6.75
CA TYR A 69 10.57 -4.68 5.45
C TYR A 69 11.82 -4.65 4.58
N ARG A 70 12.99 -4.30 5.15
CA ARG A 70 14.27 -4.33 4.43
C ARG A 70 14.61 -5.73 3.90
N ILE A 71 14.37 -6.77 4.70
CA ILE A 71 14.58 -8.16 4.28
C ILE A 71 13.64 -8.54 3.13
N ILE A 72 12.34 -8.22 3.25
CA ILE A 72 11.34 -8.58 2.23
C ILE A 72 11.62 -7.81 0.93
N ALA A 73 11.91 -6.51 1.01
CA ALA A 73 12.30 -5.71 -0.15
C ALA A 73 13.55 -6.29 -0.84
N SER A 74 14.58 -6.66 -0.08
CA SER A 74 15.77 -7.31 -0.64
C SER A 74 15.45 -8.65 -1.31
N LYS A 75 14.56 -9.46 -0.73
CA LYS A 75 14.10 -10.72 -1.35
C LYS A 75 13.36 -10.47 -2.66
N ALA A 76 12.52 -9.44 -2.70
CA ALA A 76 11.81 -8.97 -3.88
C ALA A 76 12.69 -8.18 -4.87
N MET A 77 14.01 -8.06 -4.60
CA MET A 77 14.96 -7.25 -5.37
C MET A 77 14.62 -5.75 -5.48
N VAL A 78 13.81 -5.22 -4.55
CA VAL A 78 13.54 -3.80 -4.41
C VAL A 78 14.66 -3.19 -3.56
N ARG A 79 15.51 -2.37 -4.18
CA ARG A 79 16.62 -1.70 -3.51
C ARG A 79 16.14 -0.43 -2.82
N LEU A 80 15.83 -0.54 -1.53
CA LEU A 80 15.48 0.61 -0.71
C LEU A 80 16.67 1.58 -0.64
N ASN A 81 16.43 2.86 -0.94
CA ASN A 81 17.43 3.93 -0.85
C ASN A 81 17.11 4.85 0.35
N THR A 82 17.80 5.98 0.43
CA THR A 82 17.61 6.99 1.48
C THR A 82 16.27 7.73 1.41
N ASN A 83 15.51 7.59 0.31
CA ASN A 83 14.20 8.23 0.17
C ASN A 83 13.08 7.39 0.80
N VAL A 84 13.38 6.16 1.25
CA VAL A 84 12.44 5.34 1.99
C VAL A 84 12.67 5.52 3.49
N ARG A 85 11.65 6.03 4.17
CA ARG A 85 11.60 6.28 5.61
C ARG A 85 10.54 5.41 6.27
N PHE A 86 10.70 5.18 7.57
CA PHE A 86 9.84 4.32 8.36
C PHE A 86 9.37 5.08 9.60
N VAL A 87 8.10 4.93 9.94
CA VAL A 87 7.51 5.46 11.17
C VAL A 87 6.75 4.31 11.83
N SER A 88 7.19 3.89 13.02
CA SER A 88 6.57 2.76 13.72
C SER A 88 5.44 3.23 14.61
N LEU A 89 4.22 2.72 14.40
CA LEU A 89 3.08 3.05 15.28
C LEU A 89 3.36 2.67 16.74
N ASN A 90 4.08 1.56 16.96
CA ASN A 90 4.40 1.07 18.29
C ASN A 90 5.23 2.05 19.13
N GLU A 91 5.95 2.99 18.50
CA GLU A 91 6.71 4.03 19.22
C GLU A 91 5.80 5.07 19.89
N PHE A 92 4.52 5.13 19.48
CA PHE A 92 3.52 6.07 19.99
C PHE A 92 2.50 5.40 20.91
N LEU A 93 2.53 4.08 21.07
CA LEU A 93 1.62 3.32 21.93
C LEU A 93 2.16 3.24 23.36
N THR A 94 2.23 4.36 24.06
CA THR A 94 2.49 4.39 25.51
C THR A 94 1.18 4.47 26.29
N ASP A 95 1.17 3.94 27.53
CA ASP A 95 -0.05 3.90 28.38
C ASP A 95 -0.73 5.27 28.53
N GLU A 96 0.04 6.36 28.56
CA GLU A 96 -0.46 7.73 28.65
C GLU A 96 -1.05 8.26 27.33
N LEU A 97 -0.53 7.83 26.18
CA LEU A 97 -0.96 8.31 24.85
C LEU A 97 -2.24 7.62 24.36
N VAL A 98 -2.52 6.41 24.82
CA VAL A 98 -3.79 5.70 24.55
C VAL A 98 -4.98 6.42 25.20
N ALA A 99 -4.74 7.34 26.14
CA ALA A 99 -5.80 8.11 26.77
C ALA A 99 -6.37 9.25 25.91
N ASP A 100 -5.62 9.77 24.92
CA ASP A 100 -6.05 10.91 24.08
C ASP A 100 -5.71 10.69 22.59
N ASP A 101 -6.75 10.35 21.83
CA ASP A 101 -6.71 10.19 20.37
C ASP A 101 -6.08 11.40 19.66
N THR A 102 -6.36 12.62 20.13
CA THR A 102 -5.90 13.86 19.46
C THR A 102 -4.39 14.01 19.61
N LEU A 103 -3.87 13.76 20.81
CA LEU A 103 -2.44 13.81 21.08
C LEU A 103 -1.70 12.73 20.29
N LEU A 104 -2.19 11.50 20.29
CA LEU A 104 -1.61 10.38 19.53
C LEU A 104 -1.53 10.72 18.04
N LEU A 105 -2.64 11.14 17.44
CA LEU A 105 -2.73 11.44 16.00
C LEU A 105 -1.87 12.66 15.62
N ASN A 106 -1.78 13.66 16.48
CA ASN A 106 -0.91 14.82 16.23
C ASN A 106 0.57 14.43 16.24
N ARG A 107 1.03 13.64 17.22
CA ARG A 107 2.43 13.18 17.28
C ARG A 107 2.77 12.28 16.10
N LEU A 108 1.85 11.38 15.73
CA LEU A 108 2.01 10.54 14.55
C LEU A 108 2.13 11.39 13.28
N ARG A 109 1.24 12.38 13.10
CA ARG A 109 1.28 13.32 11.97
C ARG A 109 2.62 14.05 11.91
N GLU A 110 3.10 14.60 13.03
CA GLU A 110 4.38 15.31 13.10
C GLU A 110 5.56 14.40 12.74
N ALA A 111 5.55 13.15 13.20
CA ALA A 111 6.58 12.18 12.84
C ALA A 111 6.59 11.89 11.34
N ILE A 112 5.41 11.69 10.72
CA ILE A 112 5.30 11.51 9.27
C ILE A 112 5.83 12.74 8.53
N LEU A 113 5.39 13.94 8.92
CA LEU A 113 5.77 15.20 8.26
C LEU A 113 7.26 15.50 8.37
N ARG A 114 7.91 15.05 9.44
CA ARG A 114 9.37 15.12 9.59
C ARG A 114 10.06 14.24 8.55
N GLU A 115 9.57 13.03 8.34
CA GLU A 115 10.15 12.08 7.38
C GLU A 115 9.84 12.42 5.91
N VAL A 116 8.75 13.16 5.65
CA VAL A 116 8.42 13.67 4.31
C VAL A 116 9.49 14.64 3.79
N GLY A 117 10.13 15.43 4.67
CA GLY A 117 11.07 16.47 4.26
C GLY A 117 10.38 17.68 3.60
N ASP A 118 11.17 18.53 2.93
CA ASP A 118 10.73 19.80 2.32
C ASP A 118 11.14 19.97 0.84
N GLU A 119 11.90 19.03 0.26
CA GLU A 119 12.56 19.20 -1.05
C GLU A 119 11.98 18.30 -2.16
N ASP A 120 11.01 17.45 -1.84
CA ASP A 120 10.47 16.44 -2.75
C ASP A 120 9.18 16.94 -3.44
N ASP A 121 9.02 16.72 -4.76
CA ASP A 121 7.79 17.13 -5.48
C ASP A 121 6.56 16.28 -5.09
N GLU A 122 6.79 15.03 -4.71
CA GLU A 122 5.77 14.04 -4.40
C GLU A 122 6.20 13.20 -3.18
N ALA A 123 5.23 12.87 -2.32
CA ALA A 123 5.45 12.04 -1.14
C ALA A 123 4.40 10.95 -1.01
N PHE A 124 4.87 9.70 -0.99
CA PHE A 124 4.06 8.50 -0.75
C PHE A 124 4.02 8.22 0.74
N MET A 125 2.83 8.23 1.34
CA MET A 125 2.60 7.82 2.72
C MET A 125 1.83 6.51 2.68
N LEU A 126 2.51 5.44 3.07
CA LEU A 126 2.02 4.08 2.96
C LEU A 126 1.73 3.53 4.36
N PHE A 127 0.49 3.14 4.63
CA PHE A 127 0.09 2.49 5.87
C PHE A 127 0.02 0.99 5.64
N ASP A 128 0.85 0.21 6.35
CA ASP A 128 0.90 -1.25 6.17
C ASP A 128 -0.34 -1.98 6.69
N ASN A 129 -1.00 -1.41 7.70
CA ASN A 129 -2.33 -1.77 8.16
C ASN A 129 -2.95 -0.61 8.95
N LEU A 130 -3.74 0.22 8.27
CA LEU A 130 -4.45 1.34 8.87
C LEU A 130 -5.55 0.88 9.83
N SER A 131 -6.11 -0.32 9.64
CA SER A 131 -7.17 -0.85 10.52
C SER A 131 -6.71 -0.90 11.98
N LEU A 132 -5.43 -1.20 12.24
CA LEU A 132 -4.89 -1.21 13.61
C LEU A 132 -4.88 0.17 14.27
N LEU A 133 -4.72 1.25 13.49
CA LEU A 133 -4.86 2.60 14.03
C LEU A 133 -6.31 2.84 14.47
N SER A 134 -7.29 2.40 13.68
CA SER A 134 -8.70 2.47 14.07
C SER A 134 -9.02 1.66 15.32
N ASP A 135 -8.36 0.51 15.51
CA ASP A 135 -8.58 -0.37 16.66
C ASP A 135 -7.99 0.19 17.97
N VAL A 136 -6.92 0.97 17.89
CA VAL A 136 -6.26 1.58 19.06
C VAL A 136 -6.99 2.85 19.53
N LEU A 137 -7.60 3.59 18.62
CA LEU A 137 -8.27 4.86 18.94
C LEU A 137 -9.60 4.61 19.67
N LYS A 138 -9.92 5.48 20.62
CA LYS A 138 -11.24 5.46 21.29
C LYS A 138 -12.36 5.80 20.32
N ASN A 139 -12.09 6.73 19.40
CA ASN A 139 -12.97 7.10 18.32
C ASN A 139 -12.29 6.82 16.96
N ALA A 140 -12.58 5.65 16.39
CA ALA A 140 -12.07 5.25 15.07
C ALA A 140 -12.38 6.28 13.97
N SER A 141 -13.46 7.06 14.08
CA SER A 141 -13.82 8.08 13.09
C SER A 141 -12.77 9.20 13.00
N SER A 142 -11.95 9.40 14.02
CA SER A 142 -10.83 10.36 14.06
C SER A 142 -9.75 10.07 13.01
N VAL A 143 -9.70 8.85 12.47
CA VAL A 143 -8.77 8.49 11.38
C VAL A 143 -9.04 9.32 10.11
N ILE A 144 -10.32 9.55 9.77
CA ILE A 144 -10.70 10.29 8.56
C ILE A 144 -10.19 11.74 8.58
N PRO A 145 -10.47 12.57 9.62
CA PRO A 145 -9.92 13.90 9.70
C PRO A 145 -8.39 13.88 9.82
N PHE A 146 -7.79 12.89 10.49
CA PHE A 146 -6.33 12.74 10.53
C PHE A 146 -5.72 12.59 9.13
N LEU A 147 -6.21 11.66 8.31
CA LEU A 147 -5.71 11.45 6.94
C LEU A 147 -5.86 12.71 6.09
N ARG A 148 -6.99 13.41 6.21
CA ARG A 148 -7.23 14.67 5.50
C ARG A 148 -6.25 15.76 5.95
N GLN A 149 -6.04 15.90 7.25
CA GLN A 149 -5.09 16.88 7.80
C GLN A 149 -3.66 16.56 7.40
N LEU A 150 -3.28 15.29 7.32
CA LEU A 150 -1.99 14.86 6.81
C LEU A 150 -1.79 15.30 5.36
N GLN A 151 -2.75 15.05 4.47
CA GLN A 151 -2.69 15.51 3.08
C GLN A 151 -2.58 17.04 2.97
N ILE A 152 -3.38 17.78 3.73
CA ILE A 152 -3.34 19.25 3.76
C ILE A 152 -1.95 19.73 4.22
N SER A 153 -1.41 19.12 5.27
CA SER A 153 -0.11 19.50 5.83
C SER A 153 1.04 19.23 4.86
N VAL A 154 0.99 18.14 4.09
CA VAL A 154 1.98 17.84 3.04
C VAL A 154 1.83 18.81 1.86
N ARG A 155 0.60 19.11 1.42
CA ARG A 155 0.35 20.11 0.35
C ARG A 155 0.81 21.51 0.74
N ALA A 156 0.71 21.87 2.02
CA ALA A 156 1.18 23.16 2.53
C ALA A 156 2.71 23.35 2.37
N LYS A 157 3.46 22.25 2.25
CA LYS A 157 4.89 22.27 1.91
C LYS A 157 5.17 22.39 0.40
N GLY A 158 4.13 22.48 -0.43
CA GLY A 158 4.26 22.43 -1.90
C GLY A 158 4.40 21.00 -2.46
N ILE A 159 4.29 19.98 -1.62
CA ILE A 159 4.51 18.57 -1.98
C ILE A 159 3.17 17.91 -2.34
N HIS A 160 3.15 17.12 -3.40
CA HIS A 160 1.96 16.38 -3.80
C HIS A 160 1.81 15.06 -3.00
N PRO A 161 0.76 14.89 -2.18
CA PRO A 161 0.62 13.70 -1.33
C PRO A 161 -0.02 12.52 -2.07
N LYS A 162 0.59 11.34 -1.96
CA LYS A 162 0.00 10.04 -2.32
C LYS A 162 -0.24 9.22 -1.07
N LEU A 163 -1.49 8.86 -0.79
CA LEU A 163 -1.85 7.98 0.32
C LEU A 163 -2.10 6.55 -0.16
N ILE A 164 -1.41 5.58 0.41
CA ILE A 164 -1.64 4.16 0.18
C ILE A 164 -2.05 3.53 1.50
N LEU A 165 -3.33 3.17 1.60
CA LEU A 165 -3.99 2.81 2.86
C LEU A 165 -4.34 1.33 2.85
N THR A 166 -3.62 0.52 3.61
CA THR A 166 -3.96 -0.91 3.71
C THR A 166 -5.02 -1.16 4.78
N LEU A 167 -6.09 -1.86 4.42
CA LEU A 167 -7.23 -2.20 5.25
C LEU A 167 -7.32 -3.73 5.34
N GLN A 168 -7.12 -4.27 6.54
CA GLN A 168 -7.18 -5.72 6.79
C GLN A 168 -8.36 -6.15 7.66
N SER A 169 -8.99 -5.20 8.34
CA SER A 169 -10.27 -5.37 9.04
C SER A 169 -11.28 -4.37 8.48
N MET A 170 -12.52 -4.83 8.29
CA MET A 170 -13.60 -4.01 7.75
C MET A 170 -14.44 -3.43 8.89
N CYS A 171 -14.55 -2.11 8.90
CA CYS A 171 -15.40 -1.32 9.81
C CYS A 171 -15.99 -0.15 9.03
N ASP A 172 -16.91 0.60 9.64
CA ASP A 172 -17.56 1.75 9.00
C ASP A 172 -16.55 2.79 8.47
N VAL A 173 -15.47 3.01 9.22
CA VAL A 173 -14.38 3.91 8.83
C VAL A 173 -13.66 3.40 7.58
N SER A 174 -13.36 2.09 7.53
CA SER A 174 -12.73 1.46 6.36
C SER A 174 -13.62 1.58 5.12
N THR A 175 -14.93 1.40 5.27
CA THR A 175 -15.91 1.59 4.20
C THR A 175 -15.91 3.03 3.67
N VAL A 176 -15.90 4.02 4.57
CA VAL A 176 -15.85 5.44 4.17
C VAL A 176 -14.52 5.78 3.48
N ILE A 177 -13.39 5.25 3.96
CA ILE A 177 -12.07 5.45 3.34
C ILE A 177 -12.06 4.87 1.92
N MET A 178 -12.59 3.66 1.74
CA MET A 178 -12.70 3.05 0.42
C MET A 178 -13.53 3.92 -0.53
N HIS A 179 -14.70 4.42 -0.11
CA HIS A 179 -15.55 5.30 -0.93
C HIS A 179 -14.93 6.67 -1.24
N LYS A 180 -13.88 7.07 -0.53
CA LYS A 180 -13.15 8.31 -0.77
C LYS A 180 -11.82 8.08 -1.50
N SER A 181 -11.47 6.84 -1.79
CA SER A 181 -10.24 6.51 -2.50
C SER A 181 -10.48 6.57 -4.00
N ASP A 182 -9.52 7.11 -4.75
CA ASP A 182 -9.58 7.14 -6.21
C ASP A 182 -9.52 5.72 -6.79
N PHE A 183 -8.79 4.84 -6.10
CA PHE A 183 -8.65 3.43 -6.42
C PHE A 183 -8.83 2.54 -5.21
N VAL A 184 -9.47 1.40 -5.42
CA VAL A 184 -9.49 0.30 -4.45
C VAL A 184 -8.88 -0.94 -5.10
N LEU A 185 -7.82 -1.46 -4.48
CA LEU A 185 -7.22 -2.75 -4.80
C LEU A 185 -7.66 -3.75 -3.74
N LYS A 186 -8.49 -4.72 -4.10
CA LYS A 186 -8.92 -5.78 -3.18
C LYS A 186 -8.18 -7.07 -3.51
N ILE A 187 -7.58 -7.68 -2.50
CA ILE A 187 -6.99 -9.02 -2.60
C ILE A 187 -7.72 -9.99 -1.70
N LYS A 188 -7.97 -11.20 -2.20
CA LYS A 188 -8.54 -12.31 -1.44
C LYS A 188 -7.95 -13.64 -1.89
N LEU A 189 -8.00 -14.64 -1.02
CA LEU A 189 -7.71 -16.02 -1.40
C LEU A 189 -8.82 -16.57 -2.30
N ILE A 190 -8.49 -17.53 -3.16
CA ILE A 190 -9.47 -18.23 -4.02
C ILE A 190 -9.84 -19.56 -3.37
N GLY A 191 -11.13 -19.76 -3.12
CA GLY A 191 -11.64 -20.97 -2.47
C GLY A 191 -11.29 -21.05 -0.98
N SER A 192 -11.28 -22.27 -0.45
CA SER A 192 -11.02 -22.56 0.97
C SER A 192 -9.58 -22.99 1.27
N GLY A 193 -8.66 -22.96 0.30
CA GLY A 193 -7.31 -23.49 0.45
C GLY A 193 -6.27 -22.85 -0.47
N PHE A 194 -5.04 -23.36 -0.39
CA PHE A 194 -3.91 -22.90 -1.22
C PHE A 194 -3.87 -23.68 -2.53
N ALA A 195 -4.05 -23.00 -3.67
CA ALA A 195 -3.81 -23.60 -4.98
C ALA A 195 -2.33 -23.41 -5.36
N LYS A 196 -1.71 -24.45 -5.92
CA LYS A 196 -0.31 -24.40 -6.37
C LYS A 196 -0.08 -23.28 -7.38
N ASP A 197 -1.02 -23.12 -8.32
CA ASP A 197 -0.85 -22.25 -9.48
C ASP A 197 -1.54 -20.89 -9.31
N VAL A 198 -2.29 -20.67 -8.23
CA VAL A 198 -2.97 -19.39 -7.97
C VAL A 198 -2.91 -19.05 -6.49
N THR A 199 -2.32 -17.91 -6.16
CA THR A 199 -2.26 -17.44 -4.78
C THR A 199 -3.58 -16.78 -4.37
N GLY A 200 -4.17 -15.98 -5.25
CA GLY A 200 -5.41 -15.29 -4.94
C GLY A 200 -6.00 -14.53 -6.12
N GLN A 201 -7.03 -13.75 -5.82
CA GLN A 201 -7.70 -12.84 -6.74
C GLN A 201 -7.34 -11.40 -6.37
N LEU A 202 -6.99 -10.60 -7.37
CA LEU A 202 -6.82 -9.14 -7.29
C LEU A 202 -7.97 -8.49 -8.06
N THR A 203 -8.80 -7.73 -7.35
CA THR A 203 -9.85 -6.91 -7.95
C THR A 203 -9.42 -5.46 -7.88
N THR A 204 -9.41 -4.76 -9.01
CA THR A 204 -9.23 -3.31 -9.05
C THR A 204 -10.58 -2.65 -9.29
N ILE A 205 -10.83 -1.57 -8.56
CA ILE A 205 -12.04 -0.77 -8.64
C ILE A 205 -11.59 0.67 -8.79
N ALA A 206 -11.66 1.22 -10.00
CA ALA A 206 -11.42 2.64 -10.23
C ALA A 206 -12.70 3.42 -9.91
N GLN A 207 -12.57 4.51 -9.16
CA GLN A 207 -13.70 5.38 -8.79
C GLN A 207 -13.83 6.62 -9.69
N ALA A 208 -13.26 6.58 -10.90
CA ALA A 208 -13.35 7.67 -11.87
C ALA A 208 -14.83 8.03 -12.14
N ASP A 209 -15.17 9.31 -11.94
CA ASP A 209 -16.47 9.93 -12.17
C ASP A 209 -17.67 9.02 -11.87
N ARG A 210 -17.90 8.76 -10.57
CA ARG A 210 -19.11 8.34 -9.78
C ARG A 210 -20.33 7.64 -10.43
N GLU A 211 -20.49 7.57 -11.74
CA GLU A 211 -21.62 6.98 -12.45
C GLU A 211 -21.41 5.49 -12.77
N VAL A 212 -20.19 5.03 -13.07
CA VAL A 212 -19.88 3.59 -13.22
C VAL A 212 -18.44 3.29 -12.79
N ALA A 213 -18.26 2.66 -11.63
CA ALA A 213 -16.95 2.17 -11.21
C ALA A 213 -16.47 1.06 -12.18
N SER A 214 -15.29 1.22 -12.78
CA SER A 214 -14.71 0.16 -13.60
C SER A 214 -14.09 -0.90 -12.69
N ILE A 215 -14.57 -2.13 -12.82
CA ILE A 215 -14.12 -3.27 -12.02
C ILE A 215 -13.33 -4.21 -12.92
N THR A 216 -12.05 -4.43 -12.60
CA THR A 216 -11.23 -5.45 -13.27
C THR A 216 -10.90 -6.54 -12.27
N ILE A 217 -11.17 -7.80 -12.63
CA ILE A 217 -10.89 -8.96 -11.79
C ILE A 217 -9.79 -9.78 -12.44
N MET A 218 -8.71 -9.99 -11.71
CA MET A 218 -7.56 -10.78 -12.11
C MET A 218 -7.23 -11.83 -11.05
N HIS A 219 -6.57 -12.91 -11.46
CA HIS A 219 -5.88 -13.81 -10.55
C HIS A 219 -4.42 -13.37 -10.41
N TYR A 220 -3.81 -13.69 -9.27
CA TYR A 220 -2.39 -13.50 -9.08
C TYR A 220 -1.72 -14.73 -8.47
N HIS A 221 -0.45 -14.91 -8.83
CA HIS A 221 0.44 -15.91 -8.24
C HIS A 221 1.70 -15.23 -7.71
N LEU A 222 2.00 -15.48 -6.43
CA LEU A 222 3.23 -15.04 -5.77
C LEU A 222 4.28 -16.14 -5.91
N GLY A 223 5.25 -15.91 -6.78
CA GLY A 223 6.49 -16.69 -6.80
C GLY A 223 7.51 -16.14 -5.80
N ASP A 224 8.67 -16.79 -5.69
CA ASP A 224 9.72 -16.40 -4.73
C ASP A 224 10.13 -14.92 -4.80
N ARG A 225 10.11 -14.34 -6.01
CA ARG A 225 10.54 -12.96 -6.31
C ARG A 225 9.70 -12.27 -7.40
N SER A 226 8.54 -12.82 -7.73
CA SER A 226 7.68 -12.29 -8.79
C SER A 226 6.23 -12.36 -8.38
N VAL A 227 5.46 -11.42 -8.91
CA VAL A 227 4.00 -11.48 -8.92
C VAL A 227 3.63 -11.65 -10.38
N HIS A 228 2.79 -12.63 -10.67
CA HIS A 228 2.15 -12.78 -11.98
C HIS A 228 0.67 -12.48 -11.86
N VAL A 229 0.15 -11.61 -12.71
CA VAL A 229 -1.27 -11.22 -12.75
C VAL A 229 -1.86 -11.65 -14.09
N PHE A 230 -2.96 -12.39 -14.07
CA PHE A 230 -3.54 -13.00 -15.27
C PHE A 230 -5.07 -13.09 -15.16
N SER A 231 -5.75 -13.13 -16.30
CA SER A 231 -7.21 -13.22 -16.32
C SER A 231 -7.70 -14.55 -15.76
N PRO A 232 -8.84 -14.57 -15.03
CA PRO A 232 -9.44 -15.82 -14.57
C PRO A 232 -9.69 -16.80 -15.72
N GLY A 233 -9.49 -18.10 -15.47
CA GLY A 233 -9.66 -19.16 -16.48
C GLY A 233 -8.43 -19.42 -17.35
N LEU A 234 -7.39 -18.58 -17.30
CA LEU A 234 -6.10 -18.89 -17.89
C LEU A 234 -5.28 -19.74 -16.91
N VAL A 235 -4.78 -20.89 -17.38
CA VAL A 235 -3.76 -21.67 -16.68
C VAL A 235 -2.43 -20.95 -16.89
N ILE A 236 -1.64 -20.71 -15.84
CA ILE A 236 -0.31 -20.13 -15.98
C ILE A 236 0.53 -21.05 -16.87
N PRO A 237 0.91 -20.65 -18.09
CA PRO A 237 1.70 -21.52 -18.95
C PRO A 237 3.14 -21.48 -18.41
N ASN A 238 3.56 -22.55 -17.75
CA ASN A 238 4.93 -22.85 -17.34
C ASN A 238 5.63 -21.75 -16.52
N LEU A 239 5.49 -21.81 -15.19
CA LEU A 239 6.43 -21.21 -14.23
C LEU A 239 7.73 -22.01 -14.15
#